data_AF-A0A843M6P2-F1
#
_entry.id   AF-A0A843M6P2-F1
#
_cell.length_a   1.000
_cell.length_b   1.000
_cell.length_c   1.000
_cell.angle_alpha   90.00
_cell.angle_beta   90.00
_cell.angle_gamma   90.00
#
_symmetry.space_group_name_H-M   'P 1'
#
loop_
_entity.id
_entity.type
_entity.pdbx_description
1 polymer ?
#
loop_
_entity_poly.entity_id
_entity_poly.type
_entity_poly.pdbx_seq_one_letter_code
_entity_poly.pdbx_strand_id
1 'polypeptide(L)'
;MANRGEYMEAFFGVELYKKFEDTISDLENIESDLKDISHEVARLGGELEKEDRIGTAREMRAYIYEAAQQVKDVRTFLDFYFTQSEEISQVILERDAYMLLHQIHQWDFNDVRDLRDWLNDFRHVCDTIGYRVEDLINFDKLTPYPVPDEIKRYPVYAIDKHSYCLCGKDGSEIKYIDEVKEELETRPKTLARDFKLPTAKKE
;
A
#
# COMPACT_ATOMS: atom_id res chain seq x y z
N MET A 1 -15.44 6.48 25.36
CA MET A 1 -16.01 6.41 24.00
C MET A 1 -14.97 7.05 23.10
N ALA A 2 -14.15 6.25 22.42
CA ALA A 2 -13.20 6.82 21.46
C ALA A 2 -13.97 7.58 20.39
N ASN A 3 -13.44 8.73 20.00
CA ASN A 3 -14.12 9.67 19.15
C ASN A 3 -14.26 9.03 17.76
N ARG A 4 -15.42 9.13 17.11
CA ARG A 4 -15.66 8.46 15.81
C ARG A 4 -14.60 8.83 14.76
N GLY A 5 -13.96 10.00 14.90
CA GLY A 5 -12.81 10.42 14.10
C GLY A 5 -11.54 9.58 14.32
N GLU A 6 -11.22 9.19 15.56
CA GLU A 6 -10.04 8.35 15.87
C GLU A 6 -10.16 6.94 15.27
N TYR A 7 -11.36 6.37 15.27
CA TYR A 7 -11.61 5.08 14.62
C TYR A 7 -11.53 5.17 13.10
N MET A 8 -11.95 6.28 12.51
CA MET A 8 -11.81 6.52 11.07
C MET A 8 -10.34 6.72 10.72
N GLU A 9 -9.57 7.52 11.47
CA GLU A 9 -8.12 7.66 11.27
C GLU A 9 -7.38 6.33 11.41
N ALA A 10 -7.72 5.50 12.40
CA ALA A 10 -7.15 4.16 12.52
C ALA A 10 -7.57 3.22 11.37
N PHE A 11 -8.78 3.41 10.83
CA PHE A 11 -9.28 2.66 9.67
C PHE A 11 -8.77 3.17 8.33
N PHE A 12 -8.30 4.42 8.20
CA PHE A 12 -7.81 4.97 6.93
C PHE A 12 -6.31 5.27 6.91
N GLY A 13 -5.60 5.13 8.04
CA GLY A 13 -4.20 5.51 8.17
C GLY A 13 -3.17 4.38 8.05
N VAL A 14 -3.58 3.17 7.70
CA VAL A 14 -2.70 1.98 7.67
C VAL A 14 -3.08 1.10 6.49
N GLU A 15 -2.15 0.79 5.60
CA GLU A 15 -2.26 -0.30 4.62
C GLU A 15 -2.16 -1.63 5.35
N LEU A 16 -3.28 -2.32 5.49
CA LEU A 16 -3.37 -3.46 6.40
C LEU A 16 -2.63 -4.67 5.81
N TYR A 17 -2.71 -4.87 4.49
CA TYR A 17 -2.01 -5.94 3.80
C TYR A 17 -0.50 -5.84 4.01
N LYS A 18 0.10 -4.68 3.68
CA LYS A 18 1.52 -4.42 3.86
C LYS A 18 1.96 -4.55 5.31
N LYS A 19 1.16 -4.05 6.25
CA LYS A 19 1.46 -4.20 7.68
C LYS A 19 1.49 -5.66 8.12
N PHE A 20 0.66 -6.53 7.54
CA PHE A 20 0.73 -7.96 7.82
C PHE A 20 1.98 -8.59 7.22
N GLU A 21 2.36 -8.25 5.99
CA GLU A 21 3.62 -8.69 5.39
C GLU A 21 4.83 -8.28 6.24
N ASP A 22 4.89 -7.01 6.64
CA ASP A 22 5.93 -6.47 7.51
C ASP A 22 5.98 -7.21 8.85
N THR A 23 4.82 -7.47 9.45
CA THR A 23 4.72 -8.19 10.74
C THR A 23 5.22 -9.64 10.61
N ILE A 24 4.90 -10.34 9.52
CA ILE A 24 5.38 -11.71 9.28
C ILE A 24 6.89 -11.72 9.12
N SER A 25 7.45 -10.76 8.37
CA SER A 25 8.89 -10.58 8.20
C SER A 25 9.59 -10.28 9.53
N ASP A 26 9.05 -9.37 10.33
CA ASP A 26 9.59 -9.05 11.65
C ASP A 26 9.61 -10.27 12.58
N LEU A 27 8.53 -11.06 12.58
CA LEU A 27 8.48 -12.31 13.37
C LEU A 27 9.52 -13.33 12.90
N GLU A 28 9.80 -13.41 11.60
CA GLU A 28 10.85 -14.28 11.06
C GLU A 28 12.24 -13.85 11.51
N ASN A 29 12.51 -12.53 11.51
CA ASN A 29 13.77 -11.98 12.01
C ASN A 29 13.93 -12.27 13.51
N ILE A 30 12.88 -12.04 14.32
CA ILE A 30 12.90 -12.34 15.76
C ILE A 30 13.11 -13.83 16.01
N GLU A 31 12.45 -14.71 15.24
CA GLU A 31 12.65 -16.16 15.31
C GLU A 31 14.12 -16.52 15.07
N SER A 32 14.75 -15.92 14.05
CA SER A 32 16.16 -16.13 13.72
C SER A 32 17.09 -15.64 14.83
N ASP A 33 16.88 -14.42 15.31
CA ASP A 33 17.69 -13.83 16.38
C ASP A 33 17.65 -14.67 17.65
N LEU A 34 16.46 -15.18 18.04
CA LEU A 34 16.33 -16.04 19.20
C LEU A 34 17.07 -17.37 19.02
N LYS A 35 17.05 -17.96 17.81
CA LYS A 35 17.83 -19.16 17.52
C LYS A 35 19.33 -18.90 17.62
N ASP A 36 19.80 -17.77 17.09
CA ASP A 36 21.20 -17.39 17.15
C ASP A 36 21.65 -17.16 18.60
N ILE A 37 20.85 -16.47 19.41
CA ILE A 37 21.10 -16.32 20.85
C ILE A 37 21.12 -17.69 21.54
N SER A 38 20.20 -18.61 21.22
CA SER A 38 20.19 -19.97 21.77
C SER A 38 21.50 -20.73 21.45
N HIS A 39 22.00 -20.58 20.22
CA HIS A 39 23.28 -21.14 19.80
C HIS A 39 24.46 -20.51 20.54
N GLU A 40 24.44 -19.19 20.75
CA GLU A 40 25.49 -18.50 21.50
C GLU A 40 25.50 -18.90 22.98
N VAL A 41 24.33 -19.01 23.62
CA VAL A 41 24.22 -19.50 25.00
C VAL A 41 24.73 -20.94 25.10
N ALA A 42 24.47 -21.79 24.10
CA ALA A 42 25.02 -23.14 24.06
C ALA A 42 26.55 -23.15 23.99
N ARG A 43 27.13 -22.28 23.15
CA ARG A 43 28.59 -22.13 23.00
C ARG A 43 29.23 -21.66 24.31
N LEU A 44 28.76 -20.53 24.85
CA LEU A 44 29.26 -19.96 26.10
C LEU A 44 29.08 -20.93 27.27
N GLY A 45 27.96 -21.65 27.31
CA GLY A 45 27.69 -22.68 28.31
C GLY A 45 28.70 -23.83 28.29
N GLY A 46 29.25 -24.17 27.12
CA GLY A 46 30.30 -25.18 26.96
C GLY A 46 31.68 -24.74 27.45
N GLU A 47 31.88 -23.43 27.66
CA GLU A 47 33.13 -22.84 28.16
C GLU A 47 33.13 -22.66 29.70
N LEU A 48 32.01 -23.00 30.37
CA LEU A 48 31.86 -22.84 31.82
C LEU A 48 32.43 -24.05 32.58
N GLU A 49 33.19 -23.78 33.64
CA GLU A 49 33.78 -24.83 34.48
C GLU A 49 32.91 -25.24 35.68
N LYS A 50 32.00 -24.37 36.13
CA LYS A 50 31.16 -24.61 37.31
C LYS A 50 29.84 -25.26 36.90
N GLU A 51 29.53 -26.41 37.50
CA GLU A 51 28.33 -27.20 37.21
C GLU A 51 27.03 -26.40 37.36
N ASP A 52 26.89 -25.59 38.40
CA ASP A 52 25.73 -24.71 38.58
C ASP A 52 25.55 -23.74 37.40
N ARG A 53 26.66 -23.18 36.88
CA ARG A 53 26.62 -22.24 35.76
C ARG A 53 26.31 -22.94 34.44
N ILE A 54 26.78 -24.18 34.26
CA ILE A 54 26.41 -25.03 33.13
C ILE A 54 24.91 -25.34 33.18
N GLY A 55 24.37 -25.66 34.35
CA GLY A 55 22.94 -25.86 34.58
C GLY A 55 22.11 -24.64 34.17
N THR A 56 22.48 -23.46 34.68
CA THR A 56 21.83 -22.19 34.31
C THR A 56 21.89 -21.93 32.80
N ALA A 57 23.04 -22.15 32.16
CA ALA A 57 23.17 -21.95 30.71
C ALA A 57 22.28 -22.91 29.89
N ARG A 58 22.12 -24.15 30.35
CA ARG A 58 21.19 -25.12 29.72
C ARG A 58 19.74 -24.69 29.85
N GLU A 59 19.33 -24.21 31.03
CA GLU A 59 17.98 -23.70 31.25
C GLU A 59 17.72 -22.46 30.39
N MET A 60 18.63 -21.49 30.37
CA MET A 60 18.53 -20.31 29.52
C MET A 60 18.39 -20.68 28.04
N ARG A 61 19.21 -21.60 27.56
CA ARG A 61 19.13 -22.10 26.18
C ARG A 61 17.75 -22.71 25.88
N ALA A 62 17.22 -23.52 26.80
CA ALA A 62 15.92 -24.17 26.64
C ALA A 62 14.80 -23.12 26.56
N TYR A 63 14.79 -22.12 27.45
CA TYR A 63 13.82 -21.02 27.41
C TYR A 63 13.87 -20.22 26.12
N ILE A 64 15.07 -19.89 25.64
CA ILE A 64 15.25 -19.10 24.41
C ILE A 64 14.80 -19.91 23.19
N TYR A 65 15.11 -21.21 23.16
CA TYR A 65 14.65 -22.09 22.09
C TYR A 65 13.12 -22.25 22.11
N GLU A 66 12.51 -22.39 23.28
CA GLU A 66 11.06 -22.45 23.44
C GLU A 66 10.40 -21.14 22.96
N ALA A 67 10.96 -19.98 23.32
CA ALA A 67 10.49 -18.68 22.83
C ALA A 67 10.58 -18.59 21.30
N ALA A 68 11.69 -19.03 20.69
CA ALA A 68 11.83 -19.06 19.23
C ALA A 68 10.76 -19.94 18.57
N GLN A 69 10.45 -21.09 19.18
CA GLN A 69 9.40 -21.98 18.68
C GLN A 69 8.01 -21.34 18.79
N GLN A 70 7.71 -20.64 19.89
CA GLN A 70 6.45 -19.91 20.04
C GLN A 70 6.30 -18.79 19.00
N VAL A 71 7.38 -18.02 18.74
CA VAL A 71 7.37 -16.99 17.68
C VAL A 71 7.12 -17.63 16.31
N LYS A 72 7.79 -18.75 16.01
CA LYS A 72 7.56 -19.50 14.78
C LYS A 72 6.10 -19.97 14.64
N ASP A 73 5.52 -20.49 15.72
CA ASP A 73 4.13 -20.99 15.70
C ASP A 73 3.14 -19.84 15.44
N VAL A 74 3.35 -18.68 16.07
CA VAL A 74 2.55 -17.47 15.81
C VAL A 74 2.73 -16.99 14.37
N ARG A 75 3.96 -16.91 13.87
CA ARG A 75 4.24 -16.53 12.48
C ARG A 75 3.54 -17.46 11.50
N THR A 76 3.66 -18.77 11.69
CA THR A 76 3.06 -19.79 10.83
C THR A 76 1.53 -19.69 10.85
N PHE A 77 0.94 -19.45 12.03
CA PHE A 77 -0.49 -19.23 12.16
C PHE A 77 -0.94 -18.00 11.39
N LEU A 78 -0.24 -16.87 11.53
CA LEU A 78 -0.58 -15.63 10.81
C LEU A 78 -0.40 -15.82 9.29
N ASP A 79 0.74 -16.35 8.84
CA ASP A 79 1.02 -16.58 7.42
C ASP A 79 -0.03 -17.49 6.75
N PHE A 80 -0.51 -18.52 7.46
CA PHE A 80 -1.61 -19.33 6.96
C PHE A 80 -2.88 -18.49 6.67
N TYR A 81 -3.29 -17.62 7.59
CA TYR A 81 -4.50 -16.82 7.42
C TYR A 81 -4.33 -15.65 6.45
N PHE A 82 -3.14 -15.11 6.27
CA PHE A 82 -2.91 -13.96 5.38
C PHE A 82 -2.50 -14.35 3.96
N THR A 83 -1.75 -15.44 3.82
CA THR A 83 -1.17 -15.85 2.54
C THR A 83 -1.90 -17.04 1.94
N GLN A 84 -2.40 -17.97 2.76
CA GLN A 84 -3.03 -19.22 2.27
C GLN A 84 -4.56 -19.15 2.24
N SER A 85 -5.19 -18.24 2.98
CA SER A 85 -6.65 -18.05 2.99
C SER A 85 -7.06 -16.96 2.01
N GLU A 86 -7.36 -17.35 0.77
CA GLU A 86 -7.79 -16.42 -0.30
C GLU A 86 -8.90 -15.46 0.15
N GLU A 87 -9.88 -15.95 0.93
CA GLU A 87 -10.99 -15.14 1.43
C GLU A 87 -10.54 -13.99 2.34
N ILE A 88 -9.60 -14.24 3.26
CA ILE A 88 -9.14 -13.23 4.21
C ILE A 88 -8.22 -12.24 3.51
N SER A 89 -7.31 -12.73 2.66
CA SER A 89 -6.46 -11.89 1.82
C SER A 89 -7.31 -10.94 0.98
N GLN A 90 -8.38 -11.46 0.37
CA GLN A 90 -9.31 -10.67 -0.43
C GLN A 90 -10.02 -9.59 0.41
N VAL A 91 -10.57 -9.93 1.58
CA VAL A 91 -11.25 -8.94 2.45
C VAL A 91 -10.31 -7.82 2.88
N ILE A 92 -9.05 -8.13 3.18
CA ILE A 92 -8.04 -7.13 3.57
C ILE A 92 -7.71 -6.20 2.41
N LEU A 93 -7.45 -6.76 1.23
CA LEU A 93 -7.16 -5.99 0.04
C LEU A 93 -8.35 -5.15 -0.41
N GLU A 94 -9.58 -5.67 -0.31
CA GLU A 94 -10.80 -4.90 -0.56
C GLU A 94 -10.91 -3.70 0.39
N ARG A 95 -10.62 -3.91 1.68
CA ARG A 95 -10.58 -2.82 2.67
C ARG A 95 -9.50 -1.79 2.30
N ASP A 96 -8.31 -2.23 1.91
CA ASP A 96 -7.22 -1.32 1.49
C ASP A 96 -7.61 -0.54 0.22
N ALA A 97 -8.29 -1.18 -0.73
CA ALA A 97 -8.86 -0.53 -1.90
C ALA A 97 -9.88 0.55 -1.50
N TYR A 98 -10.83 0.25 -0.61
CA TYR A 98 -11.80 1.23 -0.12
C TYR A 98 -11.16 2.41 0.62
N MET A 99 -10.07 2.13 1.36
CA MET A 99 -9.30 3.17 2.04
C MET A 99 -8.66 4.13 1.03
N LEU A 100 -7.92 3.60 0.07
CA LEU A 100 -7.29 4.38 -1.00
C LEU A 100 -8.33 5.14 -1.82
N LEU A 101 -9.45 4.49 -2.14
CA LEU A 101 -10.58 5.13 -2.82
C LEU A 101 -11.10 6.33 -2.02
N HIS A 102 -11.30 6.19 -0.71
CA HIS A 102 -11.73 7.29 0.14
C HIS A 102 -10.70 8.42 0.16
N GLN A 103 -9.42 8.10 0.28
CA GLN A 103 -8.33 9.08 0.28
C GLN A 103 -8.27 9.87 -1.03
N ILE A 104 -8.39 9.18 -2.18
CA ILE A 104 -8.50 9.80 -3.50
C ILE A 104 -9.70 10.76 -3.57
N HIS A 105 -10.84 10.37 -3.02
CA HIS A 105 -12.04 11.23 -2.99
C HIS A 105 -11.92 12.42 -2.03
N GLN A 106 -11.03 12.36 -1.04
CA GLN A 106 -10.76 13.44 -0.10
C GLN A 106 -9.54 14.28 -0.49
N TRP A 107 -8.93 14.04 -1.66
CA TRP A 107 -7.80 14.82 -2.14
C TRP A 107 -8.12 16.31 -2.13
N ASP A 108 -7.21 17.10 -1.54
CA ASP A 108 -7.40 18.51 -1.22
C ASP A 108 -6.98 19.47 -2.35
N PHE A 109 -6.64 18.90 -3.51
CA PHE A 109 -6.21 19.59 -4.73
C PHE A 109 -4.87 20.32 -4.59
N ASN A 110 -4.06 19.99 -3.58
CA ASN A 110 -2.82 20.71 -3.31
C ASN A 110 -1.67 20.26 -4.22
N ASP A 111 -1.39 18.96 -4.29
CA ASP A 111 -0.34 18.39 -5.14
C ASP A 111 -0.88 17.19 -5.92
N VAL A 112 -0.78 17.22 -7.26
CA VAL A 112 -1.18 16.08 -8.12
C VAL A 112 -0.27 14.85 -7.95
N ARG A 113 0.95 15.00 -7.39
CA ARG A 113 1.87 13.89 -7.13
C ARG A 113 1.30 12.93 -6.09
N ASP A 114 0.71 13.48 -5.03
CA ASP A 114 0.05 12.68 -4.00
C ASP A 114 -1.10 11.88 -4.62
N LEU A 115 -1.94 12.53 -5.42
CA LEU A 115 -3.03 11.86 -6.13
C LEU A 115 -2.53 10.76 -7.07
N ARG A 116 -1.44 11.02 -7.82
CA ARG A 116 -0.81 10.02 -8.70
C ARG A 116 -0.39 8.79 -7.91
N ASP A 117 0.30 9.01 -6.79
CA ASP A 117 0.85 7.92 -5.98
C ASP A 117 -0.29 7.07 -5.41
N TRP A 118 -1.34 7.69 -4.85
CA TRP A 118 -2.52 6.97 -4.38
C TRP A 118 -3.26 6.23 -5.50
N LEU A 119 -3.35 6.79 -6.70
CA LEU A 119 -3.95 6.12 -7.86
C LEU A 119 -3.14 4.91 -8.32
N ASN A 120 -1.80 4.97 -8.24
CA ASN A 120 -0.93 3.85 -8.56
C ASN A 120 -1.09 2.73 -7.53
N ASP A 121 -1.10 3.07 -6.24
CA ASP A 121 -1.32 2.10 -5.16
C ASP A 121 -2.72 1.47 -5.29
N PHE A 122 -3.74 2.28 -5.57
CA PHE A 122 -5.10 1.79 -5.77
C PHE A 122 -5.21 0.82 -6.94
N ARG A 123 -4.54 1.12 -8.06
CA ARG A 123 -4.46 0.21 -9.22
C ARG A 123 -3.78 -1.10 -8.86
N HIS A 124 -2.66 -1.04 -8.16
CA HIS A 124 -1.95 -2.23 -7.74
C HIS A 124 -2.83 -3.15 -6.88
N VAL A 125 -3.55 -2.58 -5.91
CA VAL A 125 -4.50 -3.35 -5.08
C VAL A 125 -5.63 -3.91 -5.93
N CYS A 126 -6.23 -3.10 -6.81
CA CYS A 126 -7.31 -3.55 -7.71
C CYS A 126 -6.87 -4.68 -8.63
N ASP A 127 -5.69 -4.57 -9.24
CA ASP A 127 -5.11 -5.61 -10.10
C ASP A 127 -4.90 -6.92 -9.32
N THR A 128 -4.51 -6.83 -8.05
CA THR A 128 -4.31 -7.98 -7.16
C THR A 128 -5.61 -8.72 -6.85
N ILE A 129 -6.72 -8.00 -6.65
CA ILE A 129 -8.05 -8.59 -6.38
C ILE A 129 -8.92 -8.78 -7.63
N GLY A 130 -8.38 -8.49 -8.82
CA GLY A 130 -9.09 -8.61 -10.10
C GLY A 130 -10.19 -7.57 -10.34
N TYR A 131 -10.13 -6.43 -9.65
CA TYR A 131 -11.06 -5.31 -9.83
C TYR A 131 -10.57 -4.36 -10.92
N ARG A 132 -11.52 -3.72 -11.59
CA ARG A 132 -11.23 -2.68 -12.57
C ARG A 132 -11.39 -1.31 -11.94
N VAL A 133 -10.32 -0.51 -11.97
CA VAL A 133 -10.33 0.86 -11.41
C VAL A 133 -11.41 1.73 -12.04
N GLU A 134 -11.68 1.56 -13.34
CA GLU A 134 -12.69 2.35 -14.04
C GLU A 134 -14.11 2.10 -13.54
N ASP A 135 -14.37 0.94 -12.94
CA ASP A 135 -15.70 0.61 -12.39
C ASP A 135 -15.89 1.23 -10.99
N LEU A 136 -14.80 1.58 -10.29
CA LEU A 136 -14.81 2.10 -8.92
C LEU A 136 -14.62 3.62 -8.84
N ILE A 137 -13.89 4.21 -9.78
CA ILE A 137 -13.58 5.64 -9.82
C ILE A 137 -14.22 6.30 -11.02
N ASN A 138 -14.92 7.41 -10.75
CA ASN A 138 -15.31 8.33 -11.80
C ASN A 138 -14.28 9.47 -11.89
N PHE A 139 -13.39 9.40 -12.87
CA PHE A 139 -12.31 10.38 -13.05
C PHE A 139 -12.82 11.80 -13.33
N ASP A 140 -14.01 11.95 -13.93
CA ASP A 140 -14.63 13.28 -14.13
C ASP A 140 -14.91 14.01 -12.80
N LYS A 141 -15.04 13.26 -11.70
CA LYS A 141 -15.34 13.80 -10.37
C LYS A 141 -14.10 14.02 -9.50
N LEU A 142 -12.90 13.66 -9.97
CA LEU A 142 -11.65 13.87 -9.22
C LEU A 142 -11.18 15.33 -9.27
N THR A 143 -11.67 16.10 -10.24
CA THR A 143 -11.37 17.54 -10.32
C THR A 143 -12.53 18.39 -9.81
N PRO A 144 -12.26 19.37 -8.94
CA PRO A 144 -13.27 20.34 -8.52
C PRO A 144 -13.48 21.41 -9.60
N TYR A 145 -12.47 21.62 -10.45
CA TYR A 145 -12.51 22.54 -11.57
C TYR A 145 -12.56 21.76 -12.88
N PRO A 146 -13.48 22.11 -13.79
CA PRO A 146 -13.50 21.48 -15.10
C PRO A 146 -12.16 21.73 -15.80
N VAL A 147 -11.61 20.69 -16.42
CA VAL A 147 -10.42 20.79 -17.28
C VAL A 147 -10.68 21.87 -18.35
N PRO A 148 -9.80 22.87 -18.50
CA PRO A 148 -9.99 23.93 -19.49
C PRO A 148 -10.19 23.38 -20.90
N ASP A 149 -11.13 23.94 -21.66
CA ASP A 149 -11.48 23.45 -23.00
C ASP A 149 -10.29 23.43 -23.97
N GLU A 150 -9.31 24.31 -23.75
CA GLU A 150 -8.05 24.40 -24.49
C GLU A 150 -7.23 23.10 -24.42
N ILE A 151 -7.23 22.41 -23.25
CA ILE A 151 -6.43 21.21 -23.01
C ILE A 151 -7.25 19.94 -22.89
N LYS A 152 -8.58 20.03 -22.96
CA LYS A 152 -9.52 18.92 -22.80
C LYS A 152 -9.35 17.77 -23.80
N ARG A 153 -8.65 18.02 -24.92
CA ARG A 153 -8.29 17.00 -25.92
C ARG A 153 -7.09 16.15 -25.50
N TYR A 154 -6.33 16.61 -24.51
CA TYR A 154 -5.26 15.85 -23.90
C TYR A 154 -5.85 14.98 -22.77
N PRO A 155 -5.31 13.78 -22.52
CA PRO A 155 -5.77 12.93 -21.43
C PRO A 155 -5.39 13.51 -20.07
N VAL A 156 -6.14 14.50 -19.61
CA VAL A 156 -5.97 15.17 -18.31
C VAL A 156 -7.06 14.68 -17.37
N TYR A 157 -6.63 14.17 -16.21
CA TYR A 157 -7.49 13.60 -15.17
C TYR A 157 -7.65 14.54 -14.00
N ALA A 158 -6.60 15.28 -13.64
CA ALA A 158 -6.62 16.22 -12.53
C ALA A 158 -5.74 17.44 -12.75
N ILE A 159 -6.07 18.55 -12.09
CA ILE A 159 -5.26 19.77 -12.05
C ILE A 159 -5.20 20.25 -10.60
N ASP A 160 -4.02 20.53 -10.07
CA ASP A 160 -3.84 21.09 -8.73
C ASP A 160 -3.86 22.62 -8.68
N LYS A 161 -3.78 23.18 -7.47
CA LYS A 161 -3.70 24.63 -7.21
C LYS A 161 -2.45 25.30 -7.80
N HIS A 162 -1.41 24.51 -8.14
CA HIS A 162 -0.15 24.97 -8.70
C HIS A 162 -0.11 24.85 -10.23
N SER A 163 -1.24 24.53 -10.87
CA SER A 163 -1.37 24.35 -12.33
C SER A 163 -0.57 23.18 -12.89
N TYR A 164 -0.25 22.18 -12.08
CA TYR A 164 0.22 20.88 -12.57
C TYR A 164 -0.96 19.98 -12.88
N CYS A 165 -0.82 19.23 -13.96
CA CYS A 165 -1.82 18.32 -14.49
C CYS A 165 -1.38 16.87 -14.27
N LEU A 166 -2.28 16.05 -13.72
CA LEU A 166 -2.18 14.60 -13.81
C LEU A 166 -2.75 14.16 -15.16
N CYS A 167 -1.91 13.56 -16.00
CA CYS A 167 -2.23 13.31 -17.39
C CYS A 167 -1.55 12.05 -17.95
N GLY A 168 -1.64 11.86 -19.27
CA GLY A 168 -1.12 10.68 -19.97
C GLY A 168 -2.17 9.58 -20.10
N LYS A 169 -1.97 8.60 -20.98
CA LYS A 169 -3.01 7.60 -21.30
C LYS A 169 -3.53 6.84 -20.06
N ASP A 170 -2.64 6.64 -19.10
CA ASP A 170 -2.91 5.93 -17.87
C ASP A 170 -2.85 6.89 -16.66
N GLY A 171 -2.93 8.22 -16.83
CA GLY A 171 -2.95 9.15 -15.70
C GLY A 171 -1.74 9.06 -14.75
N SER A 172 -0.54 8.77 -15.28
CA SER A 172 0.71 8.63 -14.51
C SER A 172 1.71 9.76 -14.78
N GLU A 173 1.47 10.57 -15.81
CA GLU A 173 2.33 11.69 -16.19
C GLU A 173 1.94 12.95 -15.41
N ILE A 174 2.95 13.72 -15.00
CA ILE A 174 2.75 15.03 -14.37
C ILE A 174 3.39 16.07 -15.26
N LYS A 175 2.59 17.05 -15.71
CA LYS A 175 3.05 18.12 -16.58
C LYS A 175 2.50 19.45 -16.11
N TYR A 176 3.25 20.52 -16.33
CA TYR A 176 2.71 21.85 -16.13
C TYR A 176 1.69 22.18 -17.23
N ILE A 177 0.65 22.97 -16.92
CA ILE A 177 -0.44 23.22 -17.87
C ILE A 177 0.04 23.81 -19.22
N ASP A 178 1.06 24.66 -19.20
CA ASP A 178 1.59 25.28 -20.42
C ASP A 178 2.35 24.26 -21.29
N GLU A 179 3.04 23.29 -20.68
CA GLU A 179 3.68 22.19 -21.42
C GLU A 179 2.64 21.33 -22.15
N VAL A 180 1.49 21.09 -21.51
CA VAL A 180 0.36 20.37 -22.14
C VAL A 180 -0.19 21.16 -23.33
N LYS A 181 -0.28 22.49 -23.23
CA LYS A 181 -0.72 23.36 -24.33
C LYS A 181 0.25 23.31 -25.50
N GLU A 182 1.55 23.44 -25.24
CA GLU A 182 2.60 23.36 -26.27
C GLU A 182 2.59 22.00 -27.00
N GLU A 183 2.39 20.90 -26.27
CA GLU A 183 2.27 19.57 -26.87
C GLU A 183 1.01 19.41 -27.73
N LEU A 184 -0.09 20.06 -27.35
CA LEU A 184 -1.31 20.05 -28.15
C LEU A 184 -1.17 20.87 -29.43
N GLU A 185 -0.44 21.99 -29.40
CA GLU A 185 -0.17 22.82 -30.57
C GLU A 185 0.76 22.13 -31.57
N THR A 186 1.71 21.34 -31.08
CA THR A 186 2.68 20.61 -31.90
C THR A 186 2.17 19.26 -32.42
N ARG A 187 1.13 18.67 -31.81
CA ARG A 187 0.52 17.41 -32.26
C ARG A 187 -0.40 17.62 -33.48
N PRO A 188 -0.26 16.82 -34.56
CA PRO A 188 -1.18 16.88 -35.69
C PRO A 188 -2.61 16.47 -35.27
N LYS A 189 -3.60 17.28 -35.68
CA LYS A 189 -5.03 17.19 -35.31
C LYS A 189 -5.68 15.81 -35.52
N THR A 190 -5.06 14.91 -36.27
CA THR A 190 -5.52 13.54 -36.56
C THR A 190 -5.34 12.56 -35.40
N LEU A 191 -4.44 12.81 -34.43
CA LEU A 191 -4.26 11.99 -33.22
C LEU A 191 -5.06 12.48 -32.01
N ALA A 192 -5.67 13.67 -32.11
CA ALA A 192 -6.44 14.31 -31.04
C ALA A 192 -7.91 13.81 -30.95
N ARG A 193 -8.26 12.73 -31.66
CA ARG A 193 -9.62 12.18 -31.64
C ARG A 193 -9.83 11.29 -30.42
N ASP A 194 -10.77 11.77 -29.60
CA ASP A 194 -11.65 10.98 -28.72
C ASP A 194 -11.02 10.36 -27.46
N PHE A 195 -10.20 11.11 -26.73
CA PHE A 195 -10.04 10.81 -25.30
C PHE A 195 -11.32 11.24 -24.57
N LYS A 196 -12.05 10.25 -24.06
CA LYS A 196 -13.05 10.44 -23.00
C LYS A 196 -12.46 9.86 -21.73
N LEU A 197 -12.61 10.58 -20.63
CA LEU A 197 -12.24 10.07 -19.32
C LEU A 197 -12.99 8.76 -19.07
N PRO A 198 -12.32 7.74 -18.51
CA PRO A 198 -13.01 6.55 -18.05
C PRO A 198 -14.06 6.97 -17.03
N THR A 199 -15.29 6.54 -17.26
CA THR A 199 -16.40 6.76 -16.35
C THR A 199 -16.90 5.40 -15.89
N ALA A 200 -17.19 5.28 -14.59
CA ALA A 200 -17.85 4.10 -14.06
C ALA A 200 -19.11 3.79 -14.86
N LYS A 201 -19.26 2.53 -15.26
CA LYS A 201 -20.47 2.08 -15.95
C LYS A 201 -21.67 2.42 -15.06
N LYS A 202 -22.61 3.18 -15.60
CA LYS A 202 -23.92 3.35 -14.95
C LYS A 202 -24.65 2.02 -15.05
N GLU A 203 -24.91 1.40 -13.92
CA GLU A 203 -25.98 0.39 -13.77
C GLU A 203 -27.36 1.00 -14.03
#